data_AF-A0A2P6W379-F1
#
_entry.id   AF-A0A2P6W379-F1
#
_cell.length_a   1.000
_cell.length_b   1.000
_cell.length_c   1.000
_cell.angle_alpha   90.00
_cell.angle_beta   90.00
_cell.angle_gamma   90.00
#
_symmetry.space_group_name_H-M   'P 1'
#
loop_
_entity.id
_entity.type
_entity.pdbx_description
1 polymer ?
#
loop_
_entity_poly.entity_id
_entity_poly.type
_entity_poly.pdbx_seq_one_letter_code
_entity_poly.pdbx_strand_id
1 'polypeptide(L)'
;MNILQGDGKAIICSSENTFRTMKKTMPHQGMFNQAFREMGETRLVGKPDDFYQEVFQDYFSYFTGASMFVGDRLEDMETGNNLGMTTVAVMSGDIDREILKKADEIQKPDYGLSSLARLKRKIL
;
A
#
# COMPACT_ATOMS: atom_id res chain seq x y z
N MET A 1 -8.89 -16.36 25.78
CA MET A 1 -10.13 -15.90 25.10
C MET A 1 -9.83 -15.94 23.62
N ASN A 2 -10.45 -16.85 22.85
CA ASN A 2 -10.23 -16.88 21.39
C ASN A 2 -11.17 -15.89 20.71
N ILE A 3 -10.65 -14.91 19.98
CA ILE A 3 -11.46 -13.90 19.28
C ILE A 3 -12.15 -14.54 18.06
N LEU A 4 -11.50 -15.54 17.47
CA LEU A 4 -12.05 -16.36 16.39
C LEU A 4 -12.71 -17.60 17.00
N GLN A 5 -13.98 -17.85 16.64
CA GLN A 5 -14.74 -19.03 17.06
C GLN A 5 -14.74 -20.08 15.95
N GLY A 6 -14.58 -21.35 16.31
CA GLY A 6 -14.50 -22.46 15.35
C GLY A 6 -13.31 -22.33 14.39
N ASP A 7 -13.53 -22.62 13.11
CA ASP A 7 -12.54 -22.51 12.02
C ASP A 7 -12.53 -21.11 11.36
N GLY A 8 -12.92 -20.08 12.11
CA GLY A 8 -12.99 -18.71 11.61
C GLY A 8 -11.62 -18.18 11.17
N LYS A 9 -11.57 -17.54 10.00
CA LYS A 9 -10.36 -16.89 9.45
C LYS A 9 -10.49 -15.37 9.51
N ALA A 10 -9.43 -14.68 9.89
CA ALA A 10 -9.41 -13.22 9.89
C ALA A 10 -8.95 -12.67 8.54
N ILE A 11 -9.73 -11.77 7.95
CA ILE A 11 -9.37 -11.04 6.74
C ILE A 11 -8.89 -9.64 7.14
N ILE A 12 -7.66 -9.31 6.76
CA ILE A 12 -7.01 -8.03 7.03
C ILE A 12 -7.00 -7.22 5.74
N CYS A 13 -7.48 -5.98 5.78
CA CYS A 13 -7.63 -5.18 4.55
C CYS A 13 -6.48 -4.19 4.29
N SER A 14 -5.53 -4.04 5.23
CA SER A 14 -4.30 -3.24 5.04
C SER A 14 -3.28 -3.54 6.15
N SER A 15 -2.01 -3.33 5.86
CA SER A 15 -0.88 -3.48 6.78
C SER A 15 -0.58 -2.25 7.64
N GLU A 16 -1.32 -1.14 7.46
CA GLU A 16 -0.97 0.15 8.06
C GLU A 16 -1.13 0.18 9.58
N ASN A 17 -0.12 0.75 10.24
CA ASN A 17 -0.09 0.96 11.68
C ASN A 17 -0.76 2.26 12.11
N THR A 18 -0.74 3.28 11.26
CA THR A 18 -1.30 4.59 11.56
C THR A 18 -1.96 5.21 10.33
N PHE A 19 -2.90 6.13 10.55
CA PHE A 19 -3.41 7.02 9.52
C PHE A 19 -3.30 8.47 9.99
N ARG A 20 -3.07 9.40 9.06
CA ARG A 20 -2.92 10.82 9.37
C ARG A 20 -4.24 11.56 9.11
N THR A 21 -4.67 12.33 10.09
CA THR A 21 -5.73 13.33 9.93
C THR A 21 -5.11 14.72 9.85
N MET A 22 -5.89 15.75 9.51
CA MET A 22 -5.41 17.14 9.52
C MET A 22 -4.84 17.60 10.87
N LYS A 23 -5.23 16.95 11.99
CA LYS A 23 -4.89 17.39 13.35
C LYS A 23 -3.91 16.49 14.07
N LYS A 24 -3.83 15.21 13.70
CA LYS A 24 -3.05 14.20 14.42
C LYS A 24 -2.88 12.91 13.62
N THR A 25 -1.84 12.17 13.97
CA THR A 25 -1.68 10.76 13.62
C THR A 25 -2.51 9.91 14.58
N MET A 26 -3.26 8.95 14.03
CA MET A 26 -4.14 8.05 14.76
C MET A 26 -3.73 6.59 14.53
N PRO A 27 -3.94 5.69 15.50
CA PRO A 27 -3.77 4.26 15.28
C PRO A 27 -4.67 3.77 14.15
N HIS A 28 -4.12 2.98 13.23
CA HIS A 28 -4.86 2.25 12.23
C HIS A 28 -5.02 0.78 12.67
N GLN A 29 -5.36 -0.11 11.75
CA GLN A 29 -5.68 -1.50 12.07
C GLN A 29 -4.47 -2.37 12.47
N GLY A 30 -3.23 -1.88 12.38
CA GLY A 30 -2.01 -2.65 12.70
C GLY A 30 -2.04 -3.36 14.06
N MET A 31 -2.54 -2.71 15.11
CA MET A 31 -2.67 -3.34 16.44
C MET A 31 -3.70 -4.47 16.46
N PHE A 32 -4.82 -4.32 15.75
CA PHE A 32 -5.82 -5.37 15.64
C PHE A 32 -5.32 -6.52 14.77
N ASN A 33 -4.59 -6.22 13.69
CA ASN A 33 -3.92 -7.22 12.85
C ASN A 33 -2.97 -8.09 13.66
N GLN A 34 -2.17 -7.48 14.53
CA GLN A 34 -1.27 -8.23 15.42
C GLN A 34 -2.07 -9.14 16.36
N ALA A 35 -3.12 -8.62 17.01
CA ALA A 35 -3.97 -9.42 17.86
C ALA A 35 -4.62 -10.60 17.10
N PHE A 36 -5.07 -10.40 15.86
CA PHE A 36 -5.62 -11.50 15.06
C PHE A 36 -4.56 -12.55 14.70
N ARG A 37 -3.33 -12.14 14.36
CA ARG A 37 -2.24 -13.06 14.02
C ARG A 37 -1.80 -13.92 15.20
N GLU A 38 -1.86 -13.39 16.43
CA GLU A 38 -1.55 -14.16 17.64
C GLU A 38 -2.64 -15.19 17.97
N MET A 39 -3.84 -15.03 17.42
CA MET A 39 -5.04 -15.77 17.81
C MET A 39 -5.56 -16.74 16.73
N GLY A 40 -5.04 -16.68 15.50
CA GLY A 40 -5.40 -17.63 14.45
C GLY A 40 -4.89 -17.25 13.05
N GLU A 41 -5.38 -17.96 12.04
CA GLU A 41 -5.01 -17.71 10.64
C GLU A 41 -5.56 -16.38 10.14
N THR A 42 -4.68 -15.59 9.52
CA THR A 42 -5.03 -14.31 8.91
C THR A 42 -4.64 -14.27 7.44
N ARG A 43 -5.42 -13.58 6.61
CA ARG A 43 -5.08 -13.28 5.21
C ARG A 43 -5.16 -11.77 4.98
N LEU A 44 -4.07 -11.18 4.47
CA LEU A 44 -4.10 -9.82 3.93
C LEU A 44 -4.77 -9.85 2.56
N VAL A 45 -5.73 -8.97 2.30
CA VAL A 45 -6.41 -8.82 1.00
C VAL A 45 -6.33 -7.38 0.48
N GLY A 46 -5.56 -6.53 1.16
CA GLY A 46 -5.20 -5.21 0.66
C GLY A 46 -3.86 -5.27 -0.06
N LYS A 47 -3.40 -4.12 -0.56
CA LYS A 47 -2.09 -3.98 -1.19
C LYS A 47 -0.97 -4.62 -0.36
N PRO A 48 -0.03 -5.34 -0.98
CA PRO A 48 0.09 -5.59 -2.43
C PRO A 48 -0.58 -6.90 -2.91
N ASP A 49 -1.51 -7.49 -2.14
CA ASP A 49 -2.08 -8.82 -2.41
C ASP A 49 -2.68 -8.95 -3.82
N ASP A 50 -2.51 -10.12 -4.45
CA ASP A 50 -2.99 -10.39 -5.81
C ASP A 50 -4.52 -10.25 -5.92
N PHE A 51 -5.27 -10.58 -4.86
CA PHE A 51 -6.72 -10.40 -4.86
C PHE A 51 -7.10 -8.92 -4.92
N TYR A 52 -6.33 -8.04 -4.27
CA TYR A 52 -6.54 -6.60 -4.39
C TYR A 52 -6.33 -6.15 -5.84
N GLN A 53 -5.27 -6.64 -6.48
CA GLN A 53 -4.92 -6.28 -7.86
C GLN A 53 -5.97 -6.77 -8.86
N GLU A 54 -6.46 -8.01 -8.70
CA GLU A 54 -7.56 -8.58 -9.51
C GLU A 54 -8.83 -7.72 -9.40
N VAL A 55 -9.27 -7.43 -8.17
CA VAL A 55 -10.44 -6.58 -7.93
C VAL A 55 -10.23 -5.16 -8.47
N PHE A 56 -9.01 -4.62 -8.37
CA PHE A 56 -8.67 -3.31 -8.91
C PHE A 56 -8.81 -3.30 -10.44
N GLN A 57 -8.31 -4.32 -11.14
CA GLN A 57 -8.42 -4.46 -12.60
C GLN A 57 -9.85 -4.64 -13.08
N ASP A 58 -10.66 -5.38 -12.32
CA ASP A 58 -12.08 -5.57 -12.64
C ASP A 58 -12.90 -4.29 -12.45
N TYR A 59 -12.57 -3.50 -11.42
CA TYR A 59 -13.33 -2.30 -11.07
C TYR A 59 -12.92 -1.07 -11.89
N PHE A 60 -11.64 -0.88 -12.16
CA PHE A 60 -11.12 0.30 -12.85
C PHE A 60 -10.70 -0.01 -14.29
N SER A 61 -11.27 0.74 -15.24
CA SER A 61 -10.70 0.80 -16.59
C SER A 61 -9.49 1.73 -16.61
N TYR A 62 -8.31 1.21 -16.92
CA TYR A 62 -7.08 1.98 -17.08
C TYR A 62 -6.23 1.44 -18.23
N PHE A 63 -5.34 2.29 -18.75
CA PHE A 63 -4.36 1.88 -19.77
C PHE A 63 -3.01 1.67 -19.12
N THR A 64 -2.51 0.44 -19.18
CA THR A 64 -1.14 0.08 -18.79
C THR A 64 -0.14 0.98 -19.53
N GLY A 65 0.82 1.58 -18.82
CA GLY A 65 1.79 2.51 -19.39
C GLY A 65 1.31 3.94 -19.68
N ALA A 66 0.00 4.23 -19.59
CA ALA A 66 -0.54 5.60 -19.66
C ALA A 66 -1.28 6.01 -18.37
N SER A 67 -1.14 5.19 -17.33
CA SER A 67 -1.72 5.39 -16.01
C SER A 67 -0.61 5.41 -14.97
N MET A 68 -0.80 6.22 -13.93
CA MET A 68 0.19 6.38 -12.85
C MET A 68 -0.39 5.87 -11.53
N PHE A 69 0.40 5.07 -10.81
CA PHE A 69 0.10 4.67 -9.44
C PHE A 69 0.94 5.53 -8.49
N VAL A 70 0.28 6.41 -7.74
CA VAL A 70 0.94 7.39 -6.86
C VAL A 70 0.68 7.02 -5.42
N GLY A 71 1.75 6.84 -4.64
CA GLY A 71 1.65 6.40 -3.26
C GLY A 71 2.83 6.84 -2.41
N ASP A 72 2.74 6.58 -1.11
CA ASP A 72 3.74 6.95 -0.12
C ASP A 72 4.22 5.75 0.71
N ARG A 73 3.87 4.53 0.29
CA ARG A 73 4.32 3.26 0.88
C ARG A 73 4.91 2.32 -0.17
N LEU A 74 5.75 1.37 0.26
CA LEU A 74 6.40 0.42 -0.65
C LEU A 74 5.37 -0.51 -1.29
N GLU A 75 4.32 -0.87 -0.54
CA GLU A 75 3.21 -1.68 -1.04
C GLU A 75 2.44 -0.98 -2.17
N ASP A 76 2.40 0.36 -2.20
CA ASP A 76 1.83 1.11 -3.33
C ASP A 76 2.68 0.94 -4.59
N MET A 77 4.01 0.93 -4.44
CA MET A 77 4.94 0.79 -5.56
C MET A 77 4.90 -0.62 -6.12
N GLU A 78 4.90 -1.61 -5.24
CA GLU A 78 4.73 -3.02 -5.61
C GLU A 78 3.42 -3.25 -6.36
N THR A 79 2.30 -2.73 -5.83
CA THR A 79 0.99 -2.82 -6.47
C THR A 79 1.01 -2.17 -7.86
N GLY A 80 1.51 -0.94 -7.97
CA GLY A 80 1.53 -0.22 -9.25
C GLY A 80 2.43 -0.89 -10.29
N ASN A 81 3.58 -1.42 -9.86
CA ASN A 81 4.52 -2.14 -10.72
C ASN A 81 3.90 -3.45 -11.22
N ASN A 82 3.25 -4.24 -10.35
CA ASN A 82 2.53 -5.45 -10.75
C ASN A 82 1.37 -5.15 -11.72
N LEU A 83 0.70 -4.01 -11.55
CA LEU A 83 -0.38 -3.56 -12.44
C LEU A 83 0.12 -2.96 -13.78
N GLY A 84 1.43 -2.88 -14.00
CA GLY A 84 2.02 -2.32 -15.23
C GLY A 84 1.80 -0.82 -15.40
N MET A 85 1.64 -0.10 -14.29
CA MET A 85 1.51 1.36 -14.27
C MET A 85 2.85 2.04 -14.01
N THR A 86 2.96 3.31 -14.39
CA THR A 86 4.08 4.14 -13.94
C THR A 86 3.96 4.44 -12.45
N THR A 87 4.95 4.10 -11.66
CA THR A 87 4.91 4.25 -10.19
C THR A 87 5.60 5.53 -9.71
N VAL A 88 4.94 6.22 -8.79
CA VAL A 88 5.46 7.47 -8.20
C VAL A 88 5.40 7.43 -6.69
N ALA A 89 6.58 7.37 -6.07
CA ALA A 89 6.73 7.48 -4.63
C ALA A 89 6.74 8.95 -4.19
N VAL A 90 5.89 9.29 -3.22
CA VAL A 90 5.78 10.63 -2.64
C VAL A 90 6.32 10.62 -1.21
N MET A 91 7.50 11.22 -1.01
CA MET A 91 8.24 11.23 0.26
C MET A 91 7.71 12.27 1.28
N SER A 92 6.43 12.64 1.19
CA SER A 92 5.76 13.42 2.24
C SER A 92 5.06 12.54 3.28
N GLY A 93 4.96 11.24 3.00
CA GLY A 93 4.28 10.25 3.81
C GLY A 93 5.24 9.36 4.60
N ASP A 94 5.16 8.05 4.36
CA ASP A 94 5.89 7.03 5.14
C ASP A 94 7.19 6.58 4.48
N ILE A 95 7.28 6.59 3.15
CA ILE A 95 8.54 6.39 2.42
C ILE A 95 9.45 7.62 2.54
N ASP A 96 10.74 7.38 2.74
CA ASP A 96 11.81 8.33 2.48
C ASP A 96 12.89 7.75 1.53
N ARG A 97 13.96 8.52 1.30
CA ARG A 97 15.06 8.10 0.42
C ARG A 97 15.81 6.87 0.92
N GLU A 98 15.95 6.71 2.22
CA GLU A 98 16.70 5.60 2.81
C GLU A 98 15.90 4.30 2.74
N ILE A 99 14.57 4.39 2.91
CA ILE A 99 13.65 3.28 2.67
C ILE A 99 13.70 2.85 1.21
N LEU A 100 13.61 3.76 0.24
CA LEU A 100 13.68 3.43 -1.19
C LEU A 100 15.00 2.79 -1.61
N LYS A 101 16.12 3.17 -1.00
CA LYS A 101 17.43 2.56 -1.29
C LYS A 101 17.50 1.08 -0.88
N LYS A 102 16.71 0.69 0.12
CA LYS A 102 16.67 -0.67 0.67
C LYS A 102 15.49 -1.49 0.13
N ALA A 103 14.62 -0.87 -0.65
CA ALA A 103 13.45 -1.52 -1.23
C ALA A 103 13.87 -2.60 -2.22
N ASP A 104 13.09 -3.68 -2.27
CA ASP A 104 13.25 -4.73 -3.28
C ASP A 104 13.02 -4.15 -4.68
N GLU A 105 13.55 -4.80 -5.72
CA GLU A 105 13.41 -4.29 -7.11
C GLU A 105 11.95 -4.06 -7.50
N ILE A 106 11.04 -4.95 -7.09
CA ILE A 106 9.60 -4.80 -7.39
C ILE A 106 8.95 -3.60 -6.68
N GLN A 107 9.57 -3.08 -5.63
CA GLN A 107 9.09 -1.94 -4.86
C GLN A 107 9.74 -0.61 -5.29
N LYS A 108 10.65 -0.64 -6.26
CA LYS A 108 11.29 0.60 -6.73
C LYS A 108 10.33 1.40 -7.60
N PRO A 109 10.14 2.70 -7.30
CA PRO A 109 9.32 3.57 -8.13
C PRO A 109 10.05 3.97 -9.41
N ASP A 110 9.30 4.27 -10.47
CA ASP A 110 9.83 4.98 -11.64
C ASP A 110 10.28 6.41 -11.26
N TYR A 111 9.52 7.07 -10.37
CA TYR A 111 9.81 8.44 -9.94
C TYR A 111 9.70 8.65 -8.43
N GLY A 112 10.66 9.38 -7.87
CA GLY A 112 10.63 9.89 -6.50
C GLY A 112 10.32 11.39 -6.44
N LEU A 113 9.23 11.75 -5.77
CA LEU A 113 8.82 13.14 -5.52
C LEU A 113 8.90 13.47 -4.03
N SER A 114 9.29 14.70 -3.70
CA SER A 114 9.25 15.17 -2.29
C SER A 114 7.84 15.46 -1.80
N SER A 115 6.91 15.75 -2.72
CA SER A 115 5.49 15.96 -2.46
C SER A 115 4.70 15.91 -3.76
N LEU A 116 3.38 15.68 -3.67
CA LEU A 116 2.49 15.62 -4.84
C LEU A 116 2.48 16.93 -5.64
N ALA A 117 2.74 18.08 -4.99
CA ALA A 117 2.86 19.39 -5.63
C ALA A 117 3.99 19.48 -6.68
N ARG A 118 4.86 18.47 -6.78
CA ARG A 118 5.91 18.40 -7.81
C ARG A 118 5.53 17.59 -9.04
N LEU A 119 4.38 16.92 -9.05
CA LEU A 119 3.94 16.03 -10.13
C LEU A 119 3.97 16.73 -11.51
N LYS A 120 3.30 17.88 -11.63
CA LYS A 120 3.24 18.70 -12.86
C LYS A 120 4.58 19.31 -13.31
N ARG A 121 5.60 19.32 -12.46
CA ARG A 121 6.90 19.93 -12.81
C ARG A 121 7.94 18.89 -13.22
N LYS A 122 7.67 17.62 -12.95
CA LYS A 122 8.66 16.56 -13.06
C LYS A 122 8.23 15.39 -13.95
N ILE A 123 6.93 15.19 -14.13
CA ILE A 123 6.41 13.98 -14.78
C ILE A 123 5.34 14.32 -15.82
N LEU A 124 4.34 15.16 -15.47
CA LEU A 124 3.38 15.73 -16.42
C LEU A 124 3.93 17.01 -17.04
#